data_AF-A0A962AC57-F1
#
_entry.id   AF-A0A962AC57-F1
#
_cell.length_a   1.000
_cell.length_b   1.000
_cell.length_c   1.000
_cell.angle_alpha   90.00
_cell.angle_beta   90.00
_cell.angle_gamma   90.00
#
_symmetry.space_group_name_H-M   'P 1'
#
loop_
_entity.id
_entity.type
_entity.pdbx_description
1 polymer ?
#
loop_
_entity_poly.entity_id
_entity_poly.type
_entity_poly.pdbx_seq_one_letter_code
_entity_poly.pdbx_strand_id
1 'polypeptide(L)'
;MNERRARLVRMVRMYDAMQTAMEARCAALANEDAALDRRAFDLVTALGAGACGDALQRAASMRITAISRERFDIAARLADERERRLAADRRVRTAERALERVQKEIADKSQRRDLEEIRLSPPWPPASRKPEEDNV
;
A
#
# COMPACT_ATOMS: atom_id res chain seq x y z
N MET A 1 -0.62 -9.98 -24.52
CA MET A 1 -0.04 -10.34 -23.20
C MET A 1 0.71 -9.18 -22.54
N ASN A 2 1.61 -8.50 -23.26
CA ASN A 2 2.37 -7.36 -22.72
C ASN A 2 1.48 -6.18 -22.27
N GLU A 3 0.41 -5.85 -23.01
CA GLU A 3 -0.54 -4.82 -22.58
C GLU A 3 -1.31 -5.20 -21.31
N ARG A 4 -1.70 -6.48 -21.17
CA ARG A 4 -2.39 -6.99 -19.96
C ARG A 4 -1.47 -6.86 -18.74
N ARG A 5 -0.19 -7.22 -18.88
CA ARG A 5 0.84 -7.01 -17.86
C ARG A 5 0.99 -5.52 -17.52
N ALA A 6 1.10 -4.64 -18.51
CA ALA A 6 1.24 -3.20 -18.29
C ALA A 6 0.04 -2.59 -17.57
N ARG A 7 -1.18 -3.04 -17.89
CA ARG A 7 -2.41 -2.64 -17.17
C ARG A 7 -2.36 -3.05 -15.70
N LEU A 8 -1.96 -4.29 -15.41
CA LEU A 8 -1.87 -4.80 -14.04
C LEU A 8 -0.79 -4.06 -13.22
N VAL A 9 0.38 -3.78 -13.80
CA VAL A 9 1.43 -2.99 -13.15
C VAL A 9 0.94 -1.58 -12.80
N ARG A 10 0.20 -0.93 -13.70
CA ARG A 10 -0.39 0.39 -13.43
C ARG A 10 -1.40 0.34 -12.28
N MET A 11 -2.24 -0.71 -12.24
CA MET A 11 -3.20 -0.88 -11.14
C MET A 11 -2.51 -1.06 -9.79
N VAL A 12 -1.48 -1.90 -9.70
CA VAL A 12 -0.73 -2.11 -8.45
C VAL A 12 -0.14 -0.78 -7.96
N ARG A 13 0.58 -0.05 -8.82
CA ARG A 13 1.14 1.27 -8.46
C ARG A 13 0.09 2.29 -8.02
N MET A 14 -1.07 2.29 -8.65
CA MET A 14 -2.18 3.16 -8.26
C MET A 14 -2.66 2.83 -6.84
N TYR A 15 -2.80 1.55 -6.50
CA TYR A 15 -3.19 1.15 -5.17
C TYR A 15 -2.12 1.46 -4.11
N ASP A 16 -0.84 1.31 -4.43
CA ASP A 16 0.25 1.71 -3.53
C ASP A 16 0.17 3.21 -3.21
N ALA A 17 -0.01 4.04 -4.24
CA ALA A 17 -0.17 5.49 -4.07
C ALA A 17 -1.42 5.83 -3.22
N MET A 18 -2.53 5.12 -3.42
CA MET A 18 -3.73 5.27 -2.60
C MET A 18 -3.46 4.87 -1.14
N GLN A 19 -2.67 3.82 -0.90
CA GLN A 19 -2.30 3.40 0.45
C GLN A 19 -1.46 4.47 1.15
N THR A 20 -0.45 5.03 0.48
CA THR A 20 0.36 6.13 1.04
C THR A 20 -0.50 7.36 1.36
N ALA A 21 -1.40 7.75 0.46
CA ALA A 21 -2.30 8.88 0.69
C ALA A 21 -3.27 8.63 1.85
N MET A 22 -3.70 7.39 2.04
CA MET A 22 -4.55 7.00 3.17
C MET A 22 -3.77 7.00 4.50
N GLU A 23 -2.54 6.48 4.52
CA GLU A 23 -1.66 6.54 5.70
C GLU A 23 -1.40 7.99 6.13
N ALA A 24 -1.18 8.90 5.17
CA ALA A 24 -1.06 10.33 5.45
C ALA A 24 -2.34 10.93 6.06
N ARG A 25 -3.53 10.55 5.57
CA ARG A 25 -4.82 11.00 6.13
C ARG A 25 -5.03 10.47 7.55
N CYS A 26 -4.71 9.21 7.81
CA CYS A 26 -4.74 8.64 9.16
C CYS A 26 -3.79 9.36 10.11
N ALA A 27 -2.57 9.68 9.66
CA ALA A 27 -1.60 10.43 10.46
C ALA A 27 -2.09 11.85 10.76
N ALA A 28 -2.70 12.54 9.79
CA ALA A 28 -3.29 13.86 10.00
C ALA A 28 -4.40 13.83 11.05
N LEU A 29 -5.33 12.87 10.97
CA LEU A 29 -6.39 12.67 11.95
C LEU A 29 -5.84 12.35 13.35
N ALA A 30 -4.81 11.51 13.43
CA ALA A 30 -4.16 11.19 14.71
C ALA A 30 -3.48 12.43 15.33
N ASN A 31 -2.86 13.28 14.52
CA ASN A 31 -2.27 14.54 14.99
C ASN A 31 -3.35 15.52 15.48
N GLU A 32 -4.50 15.58 14.80
CA GLU A 32 -5.64 16.40 15.21
C GLU A 32 -6.21 15.92 16.55
N ASP A 33 -6.39 14.61 16.73
CA ASP A 33 -6.82 14.01 18.01
C ASP A 33 -5.86 14.36 19.15
N ALA A 34 -4.54 14.22 18.92
CA ALA A 34 -3.53 14.56 19.91
C ALA A 34 -3.52 16.07 20.25
N ALA A 35 -3.81 16.95 19.29
CA ALA A 35 -3.92 18.38 19.53
C ALA A 35 -5.18 18.72 20.36
N LEU A 36 -6.29 18.04 20.09
CA LEU A 36 -7.51 18.14 20.89
C LEU A 36 -7.30 17.64 22.33
N ASP A 37 -6.57 16.54 22.49
CA ASP A 37 -6.19 16.02 23.81
C ASP A 37 -5.42 17.04 24.64
N ARG A 38 -4.40 17.67 24.05
CA ARG A 38 -3.62 18.73 24.72
C ARG A 38 -4.51 19.89 25.12
N ARG A 39 -5.37 20.36 24.22
CA ARG A 39 -6.32 21.46 24.52
C ARG A 39 -7.29 21.10 25.64
N ALA A 40 -7.80 19.87 25.67
CA ALA A 40 -8.68 19.42 26.74
C ALA A 40 -7.92 19.37 28.08
N PHE A 41 -6.70 18.86 28.08
CA PHE A 41 -5.83 18.83 29.26
C PHE A 41 -5.57 20.25 29.79
N ASP A 42 -5.17 21.19 28.92
CA ASP A 42 -4.89 22.58 29.30
C ASP A 42 -6.11 23.25 29.95
N LEU A 43 -7.32 23.01 29.40
CA LEU A 43 -8.57 23.51 29.99
C LEU A 43 -8.83 22.90 31.37
N VAL A 44 -8.64 21.60 31.54
CA VAL A 44 -8.81 20.93 32.83
C VAL A 44 -7.81 21.46 33.86
N THR A 45 -6.55 21.65 33.46
CA THR A 45 -5.51 22.23 34.34
C THR A 45 -5.85 23.65 34.75
N ALA A 46 -6.31 24.50 33.82
CA ALA A 46 -6.72 25.87 34.12
C ALA A 46 -7.90 25.93 35.11
N LEU A 47 -8.88 25.02 34.96
CA LEU A 47 -10.00 24.88 35.89
C LEU A 47 -9.54 24.43 37.28
N GLY A 48 -8.65 23.44 37.34
CA GLY A 48 -8.13 22.88 38.60
C GLY A 48 -7.24 23.84 39.39
N ALA A 49 -6.60 24.80 38.71
CA ALA A 49 -5.79 25.84 39.34
C ALA A 49 -6.62 26.94 40.06
N GLY A 50 -7.95 26.85 40.04
CA GLY A 50 -8.84 27.84 40.67
C GLY A 50 -8.79 29.22 40.01
N ALA A 51 -8.21 29.31 38.81
CA ALA A 51 -7.90 30.57 38.14
C ALA A 51 -9.09 31.18 37.37
N CYS A 52 -10.31 30.65 37.53
CA CYS A 52 -11.44 30.91 36.67
C CYS A 52 -12.70 31.25 37.48
N GLY A 53 -13.37 32.36 37.16
CA GLY A 53 -14.71 32.64 37.68
C GLY A 53 -15.79 31.74 37.04
N ASP A 54 -16.97 31.66 37.63
CA ASP A 54 -18.07 30.75 37.25
C ASP A 54 -18.41 30.76 35.75
N ALA A 55 -18.40 31.94 35.11
CA ALA A 55 -18.68 32.07 33.69
C ALA A 55 -17.62 31.38 32.83
N LEU A 56 -16.34 31.53 33.19
CA LEU A 56 -15.22 30.90 32.50
C LEU A 56 -15.22 29.39 32.76
N GLN A 57 -15.58 28.96 33.97
CA GLN A 57 -15.72 27.55 34.30
C GLN A 57 -16.80 26.86 33.47
N ARG A 58 -17.98 27.48 33.33
CA ARG A 58 -19.06 26.97 32.44
C ARG A 58 -18.62 26.89 30.98
N ALA A 59 -17.95 27.93 30.48
CA ALA A 59 -17.44 27.97 29.12
C ALA A 59 -16.40 26.86 28.85
N ALA A 60 -15.47 26.64 29.79
CA ALA A 60 -14.46 25.59 29.69
C ALA A 60 -15.10 24.19 29.71
N SER A 61 -16.08 23.93 30.58
CA SER A 61 -16.82 22.66 30.62
C SER A 61 -17.57 22.37 29.32
N MET A 62 -18.21 23.39 28.72
CA MET A 62 -18.83 23.26 27.41
C MET A 62 -17.80 22.93 26.32
N ARG A 63 -16.63 23.59 26.35
CA ARG A 63 -15.58 23.35 25.37
C ARG A 63 -14.97 21.95 25.50
N ILE A 64 -14.75 21.46 26.72
CA ILE A 64 -14.29 20.07 26.97
C ILE A 64 -15.28 19.08 26.35
N THR A 65 -16.59 19.29 26.58
CA THR A 65 -17.64 18.43 26.00
C THR A 65 -17.61 18.48 24.46
N ALA A 66 -17.42 19.66 23.87
CA ALA A 66 -17.30 19.80 22.42
C ALA A 66 -16.06 19.08 21.89
N ILE A 67 -14.92 19.20 22.56
CA ILE A 67 -13.68 18.49 22.22
C ILE A 67 -13.92 16.97 22.27
N SER A 68 -14.60 16.45 23.29
CA SER A 68 -14.92 15.01 23.36
C SER A 68 -15.73 14.52 22.15
N ARG A 69 -16.67 15.35 21.64
CA ARG A 69 -17.44 15.02 20.43
C ARG A 69 -16.56 15.06 19.18
N GLU A 70 -15.75 16.10 19.02
CA GLU A 70 -14.81 16.23 17.90
C GLU A 70 -13.87 15.01 17.83
N ARG A 71 -13.36 14.56 18.98
CA ARG A 71 -12.52 13.35 19.07
C ARG A 71 -13.26 12.06 18.72
N PHE A 72 -14.52 11.94 19.14
CA PHE A 72 -15.35 10.80 18.75
C PHE A 72 -15.54 10.73 17.23
N ASP A 73 -15.79 11.88 16.59
CA ASP A 73 -15.91 11.97 15.13
C ASP A 73 -14.59 11.61 14.42
N ILE A 74 -13.44 12.04 14.96
CA ILE A 74 -12.13 11.63 14.46
C ILE A 74 -11.93 10.12 14.58
N ALA A 75 -12.32 9.51 15.70
CA ALA A 75 -12.25 8.07 15.90
C ALA A 75 -13.12 7.30 14.88
N ALA A 76 -14.32 7.80 14.60
CA ALA A 76 -15.19 7.24 13.56
C ALA A 76 -14.55 7.34 12.16
N ARG A 77 -13.99 8.49 11.80
CA ARG A 77 -13.27 8.67 10.53
C ARG A 77 -12.05 7.76 10.40
N LEU A 78 -11.32 7.55 11.50
CA LEU A 78 -10.20 6.60 11.53
C LEU A 78 -10.66 5.16 11.33
N ALA A 79 -11.81 4.78 11.89
CA ALA A 79 -12.40 3.46 11.66
C ALA A 79 -12.80 3.28 10.17
N ASP A 80 -13.44 4.29 9.57
CA ASP A 80 -13.81 4.27 8.15
C ASP A 80 -12.59 4.14 7.24
N GLU A 81 -11.52 4.89 7.50
CA GLU A 81 -10.28 4.79 6.72
C GLU A 81 -9.60 3.42 6.91
N ARG A 82 -9.68 2.81 8.09
CA ARG A 82 -9.20 1.43 8.32
C ARG A 82 -10.02 0.40 7.55
N GLU A 83 -11.32 0.54 7.46
CA GLU A 83 -12.14 -0.37 6.67
C GLU A 83 -11.83 -0.24 5.16
N ARG A 84 -11.71 1.01 4.68
CA ARG A 84 -11.27 1.30 3.31
C ARG A 84 -9.91 0.70 3.00
N ARG A 85 -8.97 0.74 3.96
CA ARG A 85 -7.67 0.06 3.86
C ARG A 85 -7.83 -1.43 3.59
N LEU A 86 -8.59 -2.12 4.44
CA LEU A 86 -8.76 -3.56 4.33
C LEU A 86 -9.38 -3.95 2.98
N ALA A 87 -10.32 -3.15 2.47
CA ALA A 87 -10.89 -3.34 1.15
C ALA A 87 -9.86 -3.12 0.02
N ALA A 88 -9.02 -2.09 0.13
CA ALA A 88 -7.94 -1.81 -0.82
C ALA A 88 -6.88 -2.92 -0.82
N ASP A 89 -6.44 -3.38 0.36
CA ASP A 89 -5.45 -4.46 0.51
C ASP A 89 -5.91 -5.75 -0.16
N ARG A 90 -7.20 -6.09 -0.05
CA ARG A 90 -7.78 -7.25 -0.75
C ARG A 90 -7.68 -7.10 -2.28
N ARG A 91 -7.91 -5.90 -2.81
CA ARG A 91 -7.79 -5.60 -4.24
C ARG A 91 -6.35 -5.67 -4.73
N VAL A 92 -5.39 -5.14 -3.95
CA VAL A 92 -3.95 -5.23 -4.23
C VAL A 92 -3.52 -6.68 -4.37
N ARG A 93 -3.76 -7.51 -3.34
CA ARG A 93 -3.40 -8.93 -3.36
C ARG A 93 -3.99 -9.68 -4.54
N THR A 94 -5.19 -9.29 -4.96
CA THR A 94 -5.86 -9.90 -6.13
C THR A 94 -5.17 -9.48 -7.43
N ALA A 95 -4.80 -8.22 -7.57
CA ALA A 95 -4.07 -7.69 -8.72
C ALA A 95 -2.65 -8.29 -8.83
N GLU A 96 -1.94 -8.44 -7.70
CA GLU A 96 -0.61 -9.05 -7.64
C GLU A 96 -0.64 -10.51 -8.09
N ARG A 97 -1.57 -11.32 -7.56
CA ARG A 97 -1.76 -12.72 -8.00
C ARG A 97 -2.12 -12.82 -9.47
N ALA A 98 -2.86 -11.85 -10.01
CA ALA A 98 -3.15 -11.81 -11.45
C ALA A 98 -1.90 -11.45 -12.26
N LEU A 99 -1.06 -10.54 -11.76
CA LEU A 99 0.20 -10.16 -12.39
C LEU A 99 1.18 -11.32 -12.43
N GLU A 100 1.34 -12.04 -11.32
CA GLU A 100 2.22 -13.21 -11.21
C GLU A 100 1.81 -14.31 -12.20
N ARG A 101 0.51 -14.60 -12.30
CA ARG A 101 -0.02 -15.55 -13.31
C ARG A 101 0.30 -15.13 -14.73
N VAL A 102 0.10 -13.85 -15.07
CA VAL A 102 0.41 -13.33 -16.41
C VAL A 102 1.92 -13.37 -16.69
N GLN A 103 2.76 -13.10 -15.70
CA GLN A 103 4.22 -13.21 -15.86
C GLN A 103 4.64 -14.65 -16.13
N LYS A 104 4.08 -15.62 -15.40
CA LYS A 104 4.32 -17.04 -15.63
C LYS A 104 3.88 -17.47 -17.03
N GLU A 105 2.68 -17.08 -17.47
CA GLU A 105 2.20 -17.38 -18.83
C GLU A 105 3.10 -16.79 -19.93
N ILE A 106 3.71 -15.62 -19.69
CA ILE A 106 4.67 -15.02 -20.63
C ILE A 106 5.96 -15.83 -20.66
N ALA A 107 6.51 -16.19 -19.49
CA ALA A 107 7.73 -16.99 -19.37
C ALA A 107 7.57 -18.39 -19.99
N ASP A 108 6.44 -19.05 -19.73
CA ASP A 108 6.13 -20.37 -20.31
C ASP A 108 6.04 -20.28 -21.85
N LYS A 109 5.49 -19.19 -22.39
CA LYS A 109 5.40 -18.97 -23.85
C LYS A 109 6.76 -18.65 -24.48
N SER A 110 7.60 -17.86 -23.81
CA SER A 110 8.96 -17.59 -24.31
C SER A 110 9.78 -18.87 -24.32
N GLN A 111 9.78 -19.63 -23.22
CA GLN A 111 10.51 -20.89 -23.12
C GLN A 111 10.06 -21.91 -24.19
N ARG A 112 8.75 -22.00 -24.49
CA ARG A 112 8.25 -22.84 -25.58
C ARG A 112 8.77 -22.40 -26.95
N ARG A 113 8.81 -21.08 -27.22
CA ARG A 113 9.37 -20.55 -28.47
C ARG A 113 10.85 -20.86 -28.58
N ASP A 114 11.62 -20.66 -27.52
CA ASP A 114 13.06 -20.94 -27.51
C ASP A 114 13.33 -22.43 -27.80
N LEU A 115 12.56 -23.34 -27.19
CA LEU A 115 12.66 -24.78 -27.44
C LEU A 115 12.25 -25.17 -28.86
N GLU A 116 11.25 -24.49 -29.43
CA GLU A 116 10.79 -24.71 -30.80
C GLU A 116 11.84 -24.21 -31.81
N GLU A 117 12.50 -23.08 -31.54
CA GLU A 117 13.60 -22.55 -32.34
C GLU A 117 14.83 -23.47 -32.32
N ILE A 118 15.17 -24.06 -31.16
CA ILE A 118 16.23 -25.08 -31.06
C ILE A 118 15.88 -26.34 -31.87
N ARG A 119 14.61 -26.78 -31.86
CA ARG A 119 14.17 -27.95 -32.63
C ARG A 119 14.18 -27.73 -34.15
N LEU A 120 13.83 -26.52 -34.57
CA LEU A 120 13.76 -26.15 -36.00
C LEU A 120 15.12 -25.68 -36.54
N SER A 121 16.06 -25.33 -35.67
CA SER A 121 17.43 -25.02 -36.06
C SER A 121 18.12 -26.26 -36.63
N PRO A 122 18.82 -26.15 -37.78
CA PRO A 122 19.57 -27.26 -38.34
C PRO A 122 20.55 -27.81 -37.29
N PRO A 123 20.75 -29.15 -37.23
CA PRO A 123 21.77 -29.69 -36.35
C PRO A 123 23.11 -29.02 -36.67
N TRP A 124 23.74 -28.44 -35.64
CA TRP A 124 25.12 -27.94 -35.76
C TRP A 124 25.97 -29.05 -36.39
N PRO A 125 26.86 -28.73 -37.36
CA PRO A 125 27.71 -29.76 -37.96
C PRO A 125 28.43 -30.50 -36.82
N PRO A 126 28.47 -31.84 -36.84
CA PRO A 126 29.23 -32.57 -35.83
C PRO A 126 30.65 -32.01 -35.83
N ALA A 127 31.14 -31.62 -34.66
CA ALA A 127 32.49 -31.12 -34.49
C ALA A 127 33.45 -32.13 -35.15
N SER A 128 33.97 -31.74 -36.31
CA SER A 128 34.86 -32.58 -37.11
C SER A 128 36.10 -32.82 -36.26
N ARG A 129 36.15 -33.98 -35.59
CA ARG A 129 37.38 -34.49 -35.01
C ARG A 129 38.29 -34.82 -36.20
N LYS A 130 39.38 -34.07 -36.33
CA LYS A 130 40.46 -34.42 -37.25
C LYS A 130 40.88 -35.87 -36.98
N PRO A 131 41.05 -36.72 -38.01
CA PRO A 131 41.75 -37.97 -37.82
C PRO A 131 43.19 -37.65 -37.40
N GLU A 132 43.64 -38.24 -36.30
CA GLU A 132 45.06 -38.27 -35.96
C GLU A 132 45.78 -38.99 -37.10
N GLU A 133 46.68 -38.29 -37.78
CA GLU A 133 47.58 -38.87 -38.75
C GLU A 133 48.54 -39.79 -38.00
N ASP A 134 48.38 -41.10 -38.19
CA ASP A 134 49.37 -42.11 -37.82
C ASP A 134 50.68 -41.80 -38.58
N ASN A 135 51.68 -41.31 -37.87
CA ASN A 135 53.04 -41.18 -38.38
C ASN A 135 53.71 -42.56 -38.42
N VAL A 136 54.09 -42.96 -39.65
CA VAL A 136 55.01 -44.06 -39.97
C VAL A 136 56.44 -43.67 -39.62
#